data_AF-A0A8K0G6D5-F1
#
_entry.id   AF-A0A8K0G6D5-F1
#
_cell.length_a   1.000
_cell.length_b   1.000
_cell.length_c   1.000
_cell.angle_alpha   90.00
_cell.angle_beta   90.00
_cell.angle_gamma   90.00
#
_symmetry.space_group_name_H-M   'P 1'
#
loop_
_entity.id
_entity.type
_entity.pdbx_description
1 polymer ?
#
loop_
_entity_poly.entity_id
_entity_poly.type
_entity_poly.pdbx_seq_one_letter_code
_entity_poly.pdbx_strand_id
1 'polypeptide(L)'
;MNFSASLKTLRHITHELRQSSPQGSLKDSLVLRYIFDQYHKFKTTEQQVCKAQEEVNFIANSYLCYLRSTRKRQEIHDQYHGRGERSVEETARLVGFKLPHDPK
;
A
#
# COMPACT_ATOMS: atom_id res chain seq x y z
N MET A 1 9.04 -10.42 22.73
CA MET A 1 9.98 -10.69 21.63
C MET A 1 10.10 -9.46 20.74
N ASN A 2 11.19 -8.70 20.85
CA ASN A 2 11.44 -7.50 20.04
C ASN A 2 11.92 -7.90 18.63
N PHE A 3 11.01 -8.13 17.70
CA PHE A 3 11.37 -8.22 16.28
C PHE A 3 11.90 -6.86 15.83
N SER A 4 13.12 -6.84 15.26
CA SER A 4 13.77 -5.61 14.77
C SER A 4 12.83 -4.83 13.85
N ALA A 5 12.80 -3.51 13.97
CA ALA A 5 11.91 -2.63 13.18
C ALA A 5 12.01 -2.93 11.67
N SER A 6 13.22 -3.26 11.20
CA SER A 6 13.53 -3.69 9.84
C SER A 6 12.69 -4.89 9.37
N LEU A 7 12.49 -5.92 10.21
CA LEU A 7 11.67 -7.08 9.86
C LEU A 7 10.18 -6.75 9.77
N LYS A 8 9.70 -5.79 10.57
CA LYS A 8 8.32 -5.31 10.48
C LYS A 8 8.09 -4.57 9.17
N THR A 9 8.99 -3.66 8.80
CA THR A 9 8.94 -2.96 7.51
C THR A 9 8.99 -3.93 6.33
N LEU A 10 9.89 -4.92 6.37
CA LEU A 10 9.98 -5.96 5.34
C LEU A 10 8.67 -6.74 5.17
N ARG A 11 8.05 -7.18 6.28
CA ARG A 11 6.75 -7.85 6.26
C ARG A 11 5.67 -6.98 5.63
N HIS A 12 5.61 -5.70 5.98
CA HIS A 12 4.64 -4.78 5.39
C HIS A 12 4.88 -4.58 3.89
N ILE A 13 6.13 -4.44 3.44
CA ILE A 13 6.46 -4.35 2.01
C ILE A 13 5.99 -5.61 1.28
N THR A 14 6.28 -6.80 1.82
CA THR A 14 5.82 -8.05 1.20
C THR A 14 4.30 -8.17 1.15
N HIS A 15 3.60 -7.60 2.13
CA HIS A 15 2.14 -7.56 2.15
C HIS A 15 1.59 -6.64 1.05
N GLU A 16 2.08 -5.40 0.94
CA GLU A 16 1.65 -4.46 -0.10
C GLU A 16 1.94 -4.99 -1.51
N LEU A 17 3.10 -5.61 -1.71
CA LEU A 17 3.44 -6.26 -2.98
C LEU A 17 2.48 -7.42 -3.31
N ARG A 18 1.94 -8.10 -2.29
CA ARG A 18 0.97 -9.19 -2.50
C ARG A 18 -0.37 -8.64 -2.94
N GLN A 19 -0.82 -7.57 -2.29
CA GLN A 19 -2.08 -6.89 -2.62
C GLN A 19 -2.04 -6.26 -4.01
N SER A 20 -0.86 -5.80 -4.45
CA SER A 20 -0.68 -5.18 -5.75
C SER A 20 -0.43 -6.19 -6.88
N SER A 21 -0.18 -7.47 -6.57
CA SER A 21 0.10 -8.49 -7.57
C SER A 21 -1.18 -9.16 -8.06
N PRO A 22 -1.45 -9.17 -9.39
CA PRO A 22 -2.68 -9.73 -9.95
C PRO A 22 -2.84 -11.24 -9.73
N GLN A 23 -1.75 -11.97 -9.45
CA GLN A 23 -1.76 -13.42 -9.28
C GLN A 23 -1.64 -13.87 -7.81
N GLY A 24 -1.52 -12.95 -6.85
CA GLY A 24 -1.36 -13.26 -5.40
C GLY A 24 -0.09 -14.04 -5.01
N SER A 25 0.63 -14.58 -6.00
CA SER A 25 1.89 -15.30 -5.88
C SER A 25 3.06 -14.34 -6.02
N LEU A 26 3.89 -14.30 -5.00
CA LEU A 26 5.13 -13.52 -4.95
C LEU A 26 6.39 -14.41 -4.99
N LYS A 27 6.20 -15.73 -5.14
CA LYS A 27 7.26 -16.74 -4.96
C LYS A 27 8.42 -16.57 -5.95
N ASP A 28 8.14 -16.09 -7.16
CA ASP A 28 9.15 -15.86 -8.20
C ASP A 28 9.37 -14.37 -8.52
N SER A 29 8.93 -13.48 -7.62
CA SER A 29 9.10 -12.05 -7.85
C SER A 29 10.57 -11.66 -7.69
N LEU A 30 11.20 -11.29 -8.81
CA LEU A 30 12.53 -10.64 -8.86
C LEU A 30 12.65 -9.50 -7.85
N VAL A 31 11.56 -8.76 -7.63
CA VAL A 31 11.49 -7.64 -6.67
C VAL A 31 11.68 -8.13 -5.23
N LEU A 32 11.01 -9.20 -4.81
CA LEU A 32 11.21 -9.72 -3.45
C LEU A 32 12.62 -10.24 -3.25
N ARG A 33 13.15 -10.98 -4.23
CA ARG A 33 14.50 -11.53 -4.14
C ARG A 33 15.55 -10.43 -4.01
N TYR A 34 15.39 -9.34 -4.76
CA TYR A 34 16.22 -8.14 -4.63
C TYR A 34 16.09 -7.51 -3.23
N ILE A 35 14.88 -7.34 -2.70
CA ILE A 35 14.67 -6.76 -1.37
C ILE A 35 15.33 -7.61 -0.29
N PHE A 36 15.18 -8.94 -0.34
CA PHE A 36 15.84 -9.83 0.61
C PHE A 36 17.37 -9.74 0.53
N ASP A 37 17.94 -9.65 -0.67
CA ASP A 37 19.37 -9.48 -0.88
C ASP A 37 19.88 -8.15 -0.29
N GLN A 38 19.15 -7.04 -0.48
CA GLN A 38 19.48 -5.75 0.14
C GLN A 38 19.43 -5.86 1.68
N TYR A 39 18.36 -6.41 2.24
CA TYR A 39 18.26 -6.57 3.70
C TYR A 39 19.34 -7.50 4.28
N HIS A 40 19.80 -8.49 3.51
CA HIS A 40 20.89 -9.37 3.92
C HIS A 40 22.25 -8.65 3.89
N LYS A 41 22.51 -7.87 2.84
CA LYS A 41 23.75 -7.08 2.66
C LYS A 41 24.01 -6.10 3.81
N PHE A 42 22.95 -5.54 4.40
CA PHE A 42 23.04 -4.55 5.47
C PHE A 42 22.74 -5.10 6.88
N LYS A 43 22.72 -6.43 7.06
CA LYS A 43 22.33 -7.09 8.33
C LYS A 43 23.39 -6.96 9.44
N THR A 44 24.67 -6.84 9.10
CA THR A 44 25.80 -6.82 10.06
C THR A 44 27.07 -6.42 9.32
N THR A 45 27.42 -5.14 9.32
CA THR A 45 28.75 -4.67 8.87
C THR A 45 29.31 -3.83 10.01
N GLU A 46 30.58 -3.94 10.39
CA GLU A 46 31.11 -3.35 11.64
C GLU A 46 31.55 -1.88 11.51
N GLN A 47 31.39 -1.13 12.61
CA GLN A 47 31.95 0.19 12.95
C GLN A 47 31.61 1.47 12.14
N GLN A 48 30.94 1.39 10.97
CA GLN A 48 30.24 2.54 10.29
C GLN A 48 28.70 2.35 10.19
N VAL A 49 28.19 1.41 11.00
CA VAL A 49 26.99 0.57 10.80
C VAL A 49 25.64 1.26 10.95
N CYS A 50 25.52 2.20 11.89
CA CYS A 50 24.22 2.74 12.25
C CYS A 50 23.63 3.56 11.11
N LYS A 51 24.45 4.41 10.46
CA LYS A 51 23.96 5.29 9.40
C LYS A 51 23.46 4.51 8.18
N ALA A 52 24.22 3.54 7.69
CA ALA A 52 23.80 2.74 6.54
C ALA A 52 22.54 1.90 6.83
N GLN A 53 22.42 1.35 8.05
CA GLN A 53 21.24 0.60 8.45
C GLN A 53 20.01 1.52 8.60
N GLU A 54 20.18 2.71 9.18
CA GLU A 54 19.15 3.74 9.29
C GLU A 54 18.69 4.24 7.92
N GLU A 55 19.63 4.48 6.99
CA GLU A 55 19.34 4.86 5.61
C GLU A 55 18.53 3.79 4.88
N VAL A 56 18.92 2.52 4.99
CA VAL A 56 18.17 1.41 4.38
C VAL A 56 16.77 1.29 4.98
N ASN A 57 16.63 1.45 6.30
CA ASN A 57 15.32 1.47 6.94
C ASN A 57 14.48 2.67 6.47
N PHE A 58 15.08 3.86 6.33
CA PHE A 58 14.41 5.05 5.84
C PHE A 58 13.93 4.87 4.39
N ILE A 59 14.79 4.34 3.52
CA ILE A 59 14.47 4.02 2.13
C ILE A 59 13.34 2.98 2.08
N ALA A 60 13.44 1.91 2.87
CA ALA A 60 12.40 0.88 2.92
C ALA A 60 11.05 1.43 3.39
N ASN A 61 11.02 2.29 4.41
CA ASN A 61 9.81 2.96 4.87
C ASN A 61 9.23 3.92 3.82
N SER A 62 10.10 4.62 3.09
CA SER A 62 9.70 5.51 1.99
C SER A 62 9.02 4.71 0.87
N TYR A 63 9.60 3.58 0.46
CA TYR A 63 8.97 2.70 -0.52
C TYR A 63 7.68 2.07 -0.01
N LEU A 64 7.62 1.68 1.27
CA LEU A 64 6.39 1.18 1.87
C LEU A 64 5.26 2.22 1.81
N CYS A 65 5.57 3.48 2.13
CA CYS A 65 4.63 4.60 2.01
C CYS A 65 4.15 4.78 0.57
N TYR A 66 5.06 4.70 -0.40
CA TYR A 66 4.75 4.81 -1.81
C TYR A 66 3.81 3.69 -2.30
N LEU A 67 4.10 2.43 -1.94
CA LEU A 67 3.25 1.29 -2.29
C LEU A 67 1.84 1.43 -1.72
N ARG A 68 1.74 1.79 -0.44
CA ARG A 68 0.46 2.06 0.23
C ARG A 68 -0.34 3.17 -0.44
N SER A 69 0.34 4.26 -0.77
CA SER A 69 -0.27 5.43 -1.42
C SER A 69 -0.76 5.07 -2.82
N THR A 70 -0.02 4.23 -3.55
CA THR A 70 -0.41 3.74 -4.88
C THR A 70 -1.66 2.88 -4.80
N ARG A 71 -1.72 1.93 -3.86
CA ARG A 71 -2.91 1.10 -3.61
C ARG A 71 -4.12 1.95 -3.26
N LYS A 72 -3.97 2.89 -2.31
CA LYS A 72 -5.04 3.80 -1.89
C LYS A 72 -5.49 4.74 -3.01
N ARG A 73 -4.56 5.22 -3.84
CA ARG A 73 -4.88 6.01 -5.04
C ARG A 73 -5.75 5.20 -5.99
N GLN A 74 -5.45 3.90 -6.18
CA GLN A 74 -6.27 3.03 -7.01
C GLN A 74 -7.66 2.82 -6.41
N GLU A 75 -7.78 2.57 -5.10
CA GLU A 75 -9.09 2.46 -4.43
C GLU A 75 -9.95 3.71 -4.59
N ILE A 76 -9.35 4.89 -4.43
CA ILE A 76 -10.03 6.18 -4.62
C ILE A 76 -10.39 6.36 -6.10
N HIS A 77 -9.48 6.04 -7.01
CA HIS A 77 -9.74 6.11 -8.44
C HIS A 77 -10.91 5.20 -8.82
N ASP A 78 -10.92 3.93 -8.42
CA ASP A 78 -12.02 3.00 -8.70
C ASP A 78 -13.35 3.46 -8.06
N GLN A 79 -13.28 4.12 -6.91
CA GLN A 79 -14.48 4.62 -6.23
C GLN A 79 -15.09 5.84 -6.92
N TYR A 80 -14.27 6.79 -7.38
CA TYR A 80 -14.73 8.11 -7.82
C TYR A 80 -14.52 8.40 -9.32
N HIS A 81 -13.59 7.72 -9.98
CA HIS A 81 -13.33 7.91 -11.40
C HIS A 81 -14.43 7.23 -12.23
N GLY A 82 -14.98 7.97 -13.19
CA GLY A 82 -15.96 7.43 -14.14
C GLY A 82 -17.41 7.37 -13.66
N ARG A 83 -17.73 7.75 -12.41
CA ARG A 83 -19.13 7.81 -11.94
C ARG A 83 -19.92 9.03 -12.44
N GLY A 84 -19.28 9.97 -13.14
CA GLY A 84 -19.93 11.21 -13.58
C GLY A 84 -20.52 12.02 -12.41
N GLU A 85 -21.42 12.95 -12.72
CA GLU A 85 -22.29 13.53 -11.69
C GLU A 85 -23.31 12.48 -11.24
N ARG A 86 -23.53 12.38 -9.91
CA ARG A 86 -24.57 11.49 -9.37
C ARG A 86 -25.93 11.89 -9.93
N SER A 87 -26.77 10.90 -10.20
CA SER A 87 -28.14 11.16 -10.67
C SER A 87 -28.94 11.96 -9.63
N VAL A 88 -30.01 12.63 -10.11
CA VAL A 88 -30.93 13.35 -9.23
C VAL A 88 -31.55 12.40 -8.21
N GLU A 89 -31.85 11.16 -8.62
CA GLU A 89 -32.40 10.15 -7.70
C GLU A 89 -31.41 9.73 -6.61
N GLU A 90 -30.15 9.46 -6.96
CA GLU A 90 -29.11 9.10 -6.00
C GLU A 90 -28.84 10.24 -5.01
N THR A 91 -28.85 11.47 -5.51
CA THR A 91 -28.65 12.66 -4.69
C THR A 91 -29.82 12.84 -3.72
N ALA A 92 -31.07 12.74 -4.20
CA ALA A 92 -32.26 12.83 -3.36
C ALA A 92 -32.23 11.80 -2.21
N ARG A 93 -31.89 10.53 -2.49
CA ARG A 93 -31.76 9.50 -1.45
C ARG A 93 -30.66 9.79 -0.45
N LEU A 94 -29.51 10.30 -0.89
CA LEU A 94 -28.38 10.64 -0.03
C LEU A 94 -28.76 11.66 1.05
N VAL A 95 -29.59 12.65 0.69
CA VAL A 95 -30.04 13.71 1.59
C VAL A 95 -31.38 13.41 2.26
N GLY A 96 -31.93 12.20 2.10
CA GLY A 96 -33.17 11.76 2.75
C GLY A 96 -34.46 12.24 2.09
N PHE A 97 -34.40 12.70 0.85
CA PHE A 97 -35.55 13.08 0.04
C PHE A 97 -35.99 11.95 -0.89
N LYS A 98 -37.29 11.94 -1.23
CA LYS A 98 -37.89 11.10 -2.27
C LYS A 98 -38.15 11.94 -3.52
N LEU A 99 -38.20 11.31 -4.70
CA LEU A 99 -38.63 12.04 -5.89
C LEU A 99 -40.14 12.28 -5.87
N PRO A 100 -40.64 13.33 -6.57
CA PRO A 100 -42.08 13.61 -6.63
C PRO A 100 -42.94 12.46 -7.17
N HIS A 101 -42.32 11.48 -7.84
CA HIS A 101 -42.99 10.32 -8.44
C HIS A 101 -42.87 9.05 -7.58
N ASP A 102 -42.12 9.07 -6.47
CA ASP A 102 -42.03 7.94 -5.55
C ASP A 102 -43.32 7.80 -4.71
N PRO A 103 -43.80 6.57 -4.44
CA PRO A 103 -44.95 6.36 -3.57
C PRO A 103 -44.67 6.88 -2.15
N LYS A 104 -45.71 7.49 -1.57
CA LYS A 104 -45.67 8.07 -0.21
C LYS A 104 -45.25 7.03 0.82
#